data_AF-A0A656GJ61-F1
#
_entry.id   AF-A0A656GJ61-F1
#
_cell.length_a   1.000
_cell.length_b   1.000
_cell.length_c   1.000
_cell.angle_alpha   90.00
_cell.angle_beta   90.00
_cell.angle_gamma   90.00
#
_symmetry.space_group_name_H-M   'P 1'
#
loop_
_entity.id
_entity.type
_entity.pdbx_description
1 polymer ?
#
loop_
_entity_poly.entity_id
_entity_poly.type
_entity_poly.pdbx_seq_one_letter_code
_entity_poly.pdbx_strand_id
1 'polypeptide(L)'
;MVSYQHSLYFPVFKRYTEQQFGGELPFQPDYRSDYVRQLITKGDGWMLFPPVPFSDDTPNYELTTPAPSPPSASNWLGTDDQARDVLARVIFGARISILFALVLTFISALIGISAGALQGYYGGWVDLLGQRLLEVWSGLPVLYLLIILSGFVEPDFWWLLGIMALFSWLT
;
A
#
# COMPACT_ATOMS: atom_id res chain seq x y z
N MET A 1 3.99 14.62 15.59
CA MET A 1 3.40 15.80 16.26
C MET A 1 4.46 16.87 16.35
N VAL A 2 4.10 18.14 16.23
CA VAL A 2 5.04 19.27 16.25
C VAL A 2 4.53 20.31 17.24
N SER A 3 5.39 20.81 18.10
CA SER A 3 5.12 21.96 18.97
C SER A 3 5.92 23.15 18.45
N TYR A 4 5.31 24.32 18.35
CA TYR A 4 5.97 25.56 17.95
C TYR A 4 5.27 26.75 18.61
N GLN A 5 6.02 27.63 19.29
CA GLN A 5 5.49 28.81 20.01
C GLN A 5 4.25 28.48 20.88
N HIS A 6 4.35 27.47 21.74
CA HIS A 6 3.26 26.99 22.63
C HIS A 6 2.00 26.46 21.91
N SER A 7 2.02 26.34 20.58
CA SER A 7 0.93 25.78 19.79
C SER A 7 1.28 24.39 19.27
N LEU A 8 0.29 23.49 19.29
CA LEU A 8 0.45 22.10 18.86
C LEU A 8 -0.09 21.90 17.44
N TYR A 9 0.73 21.31 16.60
CA TYR A 9 0.47 21.01 15.21
C TYR A 9 0.51 19.50 14.97
N PHE A 10 -0.42 19.01 14.17
CA PHE A 10 -0.54 17.60 13.80
C PHE A 10 -0.42 17.41 12.29
N PRO A 11 0.81 17.38 11.73
CA PRO A 11 1.05 17.26 10.28
C PRO A 11 0.47 16.00 9.64
N VAL A 12 0.19 14.97 10.45
CA VAL A 12 -0.43 13.72 10.02
C VAL A 12 -1.88 13.93 9.53
N PHE A 13 -2.61 14.87 10.14
CA PHE A 13 -4.03 15.11 9.83
C PHE A 13 -4.26 16.36 8.98
N LYS A 14 -3.35 17.34 9.07
CA LYS A 14 -3.49 18.62 8.38
C LYS A 14 -2.15 19.04 7.82
N ARG A 15 -2.14 19.48 6.57
CA ARG A 15 -0.95 20.06 5.94
C ARG A 15 -0.74 21.47 6.45
N TYR A 16 0.49 21.76 6.84
CA TYR A 16 0.96 23.08 7.28
C TYR A 16 2.08 23.54 6.35
N THR A 17 2.19 24.84 6.13
CA THR A 17 3.27 25.42 5.31
C THR A 17 4.46 25.79 6.18
N GLU A 18 5.63 25.85 5.56
CA GLU A 18 6.87 26.21 6.26
C GLU A 18 6.82 27.63 6.86
N GLN A 19 6.13 28.55 6.17
CA GLN A 19 5.86 29.92 6.66
C GLN A 19 5.16 29.95 8.03
N GLN A 20 4.33 28.95 8.35
CA GLN A 20 3.66 28.87 9.65
C GLN A 20 4.62 28.55 10.81
N PHE A 21 5.81 28.05 10.49
CA PHE A 21 6.89 27.78 11.44
C PHE A 21 8.01 28.84 11.35
N GLY A 22 7.77 29.93 10.61
CA GLY A 22 8.73 31.03 10.44
C GLY A 22 9.74 30.84 9.31
N GLY A 23 9.52 29.88 8.40
CA GLY A 23 10.34 29.72 7.19
C GLY A 23 9.81 30.56 6.02
N GLU A 24 10.40 30.37 4.84
CA GLU A 24 10.14 31.24 3.69
C GLU A 24 9.20 30.59 2.67
N LEU A 25 9.16 29.26 2.65
CA LEU A 25 8.57 28.51 1.56
C LEU A 25 7.05 28.30 1.72
N PRO A 26 6.23 28.53 0.68
CA PRO A 26 4.78 28.39 0.74
C PRO A 26 4.29 26.94 0.56
N PHE A 27 5.15 25.94 0.77
CA PHE A 27 4.81 24.52 0.67
C PHE A 27 5.04 23.78 1.98
N GLN A 28 4.64 22.50 2.01
CA GLN A 28 4.77 21.66 3.19
C GLN A 28 6.25 21.44 3.52
N PRO A 29 6.71 21.73 4.75
CA PRO A 29 8.11 21.59 5.09
C PRO A 29 8.49 20.11 5.17
N ASP A 30 9.72 19.79 4.75
CA ASP A 30 10.33 18.50 5.10
C ASP A 30 10.80 18.56 6.55
N TYR A 31 9.94 18.10 7.46
CA TYR A 31 10.21 18.06 8.90
C TYR A 31 11.48 17.28 9.25
N ARG A 32 11.97 16.40 8.35
CA ARG A 32 13.18 15.62 8.59
C ARG A 32 14.43 16.46 8.35
N SER A 33 14.35 17.46 7.48
CA SER A 33 15.50 18.30 7.12
C SER A 33 16.10 19.01 8.33
N ASP A 34 17.43 19.09 8.35
CA ASP A 34 18.14 19.87 9.37
C ASP A 34 17.67 21.33 9.44
N TYR A 35 17.32 21.93 8.30
CA TYR A 35 16.79 23.28 8.22
C TYR A 35 15.49 23.46 9.01
N VAL A 36 14.48 22.62 8.77
CA VAL A 36 13.19 22.70 9.46
C VAL A 36 13.33 22.32 10.94
N ARG A 37 14.21 21.37 11.28
CA ARG A 37 14.53 21.03 12.68
C ARG A 37 15.07 22.23 13.44
N GLN A 38 16.02 22.95 12.85
CA GLN A 38 16.56 24.17 13.44
C GLN A 38 15.50 25.27 13.55
N LEU A 39 14.65 25.44 12.54
CA LEU A 39 13.58 26.42 12.53
C LEU A 39 12.62 26.21 13.72
N ILE A 40 12.19 24.97 13.93
CA ILE A 40 11.27 24.61 15.03
C ILE A 40 11.95 24.75 16.39
N THR A 41 13.20 24.31 16.52
CA THR A 41 13.96 24.40 17.77
C THR A 41 14.25 25.85 18.16
N LYS A 42 14.56 26.73 17.19
CA LYS A 42 14.73 28.19 17.41
C LYS A 42 13.46 28.86 17.90
N GLY A 43 12.29 28.37 17.51
CA GLY A 43 10.99 28.85 17.97
C GLY A 43 10.47 28.21 19.25
N ASP A 44 11.37 27.66 20.08
CA ASP A 44 11.06 26.95 21.32
C ASP A 44 10.07 25.77 21.12
N GLY A 45 10.31 25.03 20.06
CA GLY A 45 9.48 23.92 19.59
C GLY A 45 10.17 22.56 19.65
N TRP A 46 9.39 21.50 19.55
CA TRP A 46 9.88 20.11 19.48
C TRP A 46 9.06 19.30 18.48
N MET A 47 9.62 18.17 18.03
CA MET A 47 8.96 17.25 17.10
C MET A 47 9.03 15.82 17.58
N LEU A 48 7.93 15.09 17.41
CA LEU A 48 7.84 13.66 17.65
C LEU A 48 7.48 12.96 16.33
N PHE A 49 8.37 12.06 15.91
CA PHE A 49 8.23 11.26 14.71
C PHE A 49 7.65 9.87 15.01
N PRO A 50 6.96 9.25 14.05
CA PRO A 50 6.69 7.82 14.11
C PRO A 50 8.01 7.02 14.04
N PRO A 51 8.02 5.73 14.46
CA PRO A 51 9.22 4.89 14.40
C PRO A 51 9.87 4.83 13.02
N VAL A 52 9.06 4.86 11.96
CA VAL A 52 9.51 4.97 10.57
C VAL A 52 9.05 6.33 10.04
N PRO A 53 9.93 7.35 9.98
CA PRO A 53 9.58 8.72 9.58
C PRO A 53 9.51 8.91 8.06
N PHE A 54 9.16 7.87 7.30
CA PHE A 54 9.14 7.89 5.84
C PHE A 54 7.76 7.47 5.32
N SER A 55 7.29 8.10 4.23
CA SER A 55 6.25 7.49 3.40
C SER A 55 6.89 6.47 2.46
N ASP A 56 6.05 5.65 1.84
CA ASP A 56 6.40 4.73 0.77
C ASP A 56 7.06 5.38 -0.46
N ASP A 57 6.72 6.64 -0.79
CA ASP A 57 7.27 7.34 -1.96
C ASP A 57 8.42 8.30 -1.66
N THR A 58 8.65 8.61 -0.38
CA THR A 58 9.40 9.80 -0.01
C THR A 58 10.89 9.51 -0.03
N PRO A 59 11.68 10.15 -0.92
CA PRO A 59 13.11 9.95 -0.96
C PRO A 59 13.80 10.46 0.31
N ASN A 60 14.91 9.82 0.66
CA ASN A 60 15.85 10.32 1.65
C ASN A 60 16.96 11.10 0.93
N TYR A 61 16.99 12.42 1.12
CA TYR A 61 18.01 13.29 0.54
C TYR A 61 19.29 13.40 1.40
N GLU A 62 19.26 12.91 2.65
CA GLU A 62 20.35 13.02 3.62
C GLU A 62 21.22 11.75 3.67
N LEU A 63 21.26 11.00 2.57
CA LEU A 63 22.07 9.78 2.48
C LEU A 63 23.57 10.12 2.44
N THR A 64 24.35 9.37 3.22
CA THR A 64 25.82 9.48 3.23
C THR A 64 26.50 8.68 2.12
N THR A 65 25.77 7.75 1.50
CA THR A 65 26.22 6.92 0.38
C THR A 65 25.23 7.01 -0.77
N PRO A 66 25.66 6.82 -2.03
CA PRO A 66 24.74 6.75 -3.16
C PRO A 66 23.65 5.68 -2.97
N ALA A 67 22.46 5.93 -3.51
CA ALA A 67 21.39 4.95 -3.57
C ALA A 67 21.71 3.84 -4.59
N PRO A 68 21.31 2.59 -4.35
CA PRO A 68 20.73 2.05 -3.11
C PRO A 68 21.76 2.00 -1.96
N SER A 69 21.35 2.43 -0.77
CA SER A 69 22.20 2.49 0.42
C SER A 69 21.96 1.29 1.34
N PRO A 70 23.00 0.81 2.06
CA PRO A 70 22.84 -0.28 3.03
C PRO A 70 22.00 0.14 4.26
N PRO A 71 21.53 -0.81 5.08
CA PRO A 71 20.83 -0.54 6.34
C PRO A 71 21.55 0.47 7.24
N SER A 72 20.77 1.42 7.79
CA SER A 72 21.24 2.48 8.66
C SER A 72 20.23 2.79 9.77
N ALA A 73 20.61 3.64 10.73
CA ALA A 73 19.72 4.05 11.82
C ALA A 73 18.48 4.84 11.34
N SER A 74 18.61 5.57 10.22
CA SER A 74 17.50 6.25 9.57
C SER A 74 16.69 5.31 8.67
N ASN A 75 17.36 4.43 7.92
CA ASN A 75 16.74 3.49 6.99
C ASN A 75 17.06 2.05 7.40
N TRP A 76 16.22 1.43 8.24
CA TRP A 76 16.55 0.16 8.92
C TRP A 76 16.78 -1.02 7.98
N LEU A 77 16.18 -1.00 6.78
CA LEU A 77 16.39 -2.00 5.73
C LEU A 77 17.17 -1.44 4.52
N GLY A 78 17.71 -0.23 4.64
CA GLY A 78 18.38 0.48 3.56
C GLY A 78 17.40 1.21 2.63
N THR A 79 17.90 1.64 1.48
CA THR A 79 17.09 2.34 0.46
C THR A 79 17.07 1.61 -0.87
N ASP A 80 16.04 1.86 -1.66
CA ASP A 80 15.99 1.44 -3.07
C ASP A 80 16.84 2.35 -3.99
N ASP A 81 16.76 2.10 -5.29
CA ASP A 81 17.42 2.86 -6.36
C ASP A 81 16.98 4.32 -6.47
N GLN A 82 15.83 4.67 -5.87
CA GLN A 82 15.28 6.03 -5.81
C GLN A 82 15.50 6.69 -4.45
N ALA A 83 16.37 6.14 -3.62
CA ALA A 83 16.66 6.62 -2.26
C ALA A 83 15.45 6.57 -1.30
N ARG A 84 14.41 5.77 -1.60
CA ARG A 84 13.24 5.60 -0.71
C ARG A 84 13.51 4.53 0.33
N ASP A 85 12.91 4.68 1.51
CA ASP A 85 13.08 3.74 2.62
C ASP A 85 12.42 2.39 2.33
N VAL A 86 13.21 1.30 2.36
CA VAL A 86 12.71 -0.05 2.06
C VAL A 86 11.73 -0.53 3.13
N LEU A 87 11.97 -0.21 4.42
CA LEU A 87 11.10 -0.64 5.50
C LEU A 87 9.70 -0.01 5.39
N ALA A 88 9.62 1.29 5.11
CA ALA A 88 8.38 1.99 4.84
C ALA A 88 7.65 1.32 3.67
N ARG A 89 8.33 1.10 2.54
CA ARG A 89 7.73 0.43 1.37
C ARG A 89 7.18 -0.96 1.69
N VAL A 90 7.86 -1.74 2.54
CA VAL A 90 7.37 -3.04 3.00
C VAL A 90 6.12 -2.90 3.88
N ILE A 91 6.10 -1.96 4.83
CA ILE A 91 4.95 -1.75 5.72
C ILE A 91 3.71 -1.28 4.92
N PHE A 92 3.89 -0.31 4.03
CA PHE A 92 2.81 0.20 3.18
C PHE A 92 2.37 -0.85 2.16
N GLY A 93 3.30 -1.60 1.56
CA GLY A 93 3.00 -2.72 0.67
C GLY A 93 2.21 -3.82 1.38
N ALA A 94 2.61 -4.20 2.60
CA ALA A 94 1.91 -5.18 3.41
C ALA A 94 0.46 -4.78 3.70
N ARG A 95 0.19 -3.49 3.98
CA ARG A 95 -1.17 -2.98 4.14
C ARG A 95 -2.03 -3.23 2.89
N ILE A 96 -1.49 -2.97 1.70
CA ILE A 96 -2.18 -3.20 0.44
C ILE A 96 -2.38 -4.70 0.20
N SER A 97 -1.36 -5.53 0.43
CA SER A 97 -1.44 -6.99 0.25
C SER A 97 -2.46 -7.64 1.18
N ILE A 98 -2.53 -7.22 2.45
CA ILE A 98 -3.51 -7.74 3.41
C ILE A 98 -4.93 -7.34 2.99
N LEU A 99 -5.14 -6.08 2.60
CA LEU A 99 -6.45 -5.62 2.10
C LEU A 99 -6.86 -6.41 0.85
N PHE A 100 -5.94 -6.60 -0.09
CA PHE A 100 -6.19 -7.40 -1.29
C PHE A 100 -6.62 -8.82 -0.95
N ALA A 101 -5.87 -9.52 -0.11
CA ALA A 101 -6.17 -10.89 0.29
C ALA A 101 -7.52 -11.00 1.00
N LEU A 102 -7.81 -10.10 1.95
CA LEU A 102 -9.09 -10.09 2.67
C LEU A 102 -10.29 -9.89 1.74
N VAL A 103 -10.20 -8.91 0.83
CA VAL A 103 -11.30 -8.64 -0.11
C VAL A 103 -11.46 -9.80 -1.10
N LEU A 104 -10.35 -10.32 -1.63
CA LEU A 104 -10.35 -11.47 -2.54
C LEU A 104 -11.00 -12.68 -1.87
N THR A 105 -10.52 -13.08 -0.68
CA THR A 105 -11.07 -14.22 0.06
C THR A 105 -12.54 -14.02 0.39
N PHE A 106 -12.95 -12.81 0.79
CA PHE A 106 -14.36 -12.54 1.09
C PHE A 106 -15.26 -12.71 -0.14
N ILE A 107 -14.88 -12.13 -1.28
CA ILE A 107 -15.64 -12.25 -2.54
C ILE A 107 -15.65 -13.71 -3.02
N SER A 108 -14.50 -14.37 -3.01
CA SER A 108 -14.36 -15.75 -3.44
C SER A 108 -15.18 -16.71 -2.57
N ALA A 109 -15.14 -16.53 -1.25
CA ALA A 109 -15.96 -17.31 -0.32
C ALA A 109 -17.46 -17.06 -0.56
N LEU A 110 -17.87 -15.81 -0.75
CA LEU A 110 -19.28 -15.47 -1.00
C LEU A 110 -19.79 -16.17 -2.26
N ILE A 111 -19.02 -16.13 -3.36
CA ILE A 111 -19.38 -16.76 -4.63
C ILE A 111 -19.37 -18.29 -4.48
N GLY A 112 -18.31 -18.86 -3.94
CA GLY A 112 -18.15 -20.31 -3.77
C GLY A 112 -19.22 -20.92 -2.86
N ILE A 113 -19.49 -20.30 -1.71
CA ILE A 113 -20.54 -20.74 -0.78
C ILE A 113 -21.91 -20.64 -1.44
N SER A 114 -22.21 -19.54 -2.14
CA SER A 114 -23.51 -19.38 -2.81
C SER A 114 -23.71 -20.40 -3.92
N ALA A 115 -22.70 -20.59 -4.77
CA ALA A 115 -22.73 -21.57 -5.86
C ALA A 115 -22.81 -23.01 -5.35
N GLY A 116 -22.06 -23.35 -4.29
CA GLY A 116 -22.09 -24.66 -3.65
C GLY A 116 -23.40 -24.94 -2.94
N ALA A 117 -23.95 -23.95 -2.21
CA ALA A 117 -25.24 -24.07 -1.54
C ALA A 117 -26.39 -24.29 -2.54
N LEU A 118 -26.37 -23.59 -3.69
CA LEU A 118 -27.37 -23.79 -4.75
C LEU A 118 -27.28 -25.21 -5.35
N GLN A 119 -26.07 -25.68 -5.66
CA GLN A 119 -25.86 -27.03 -6.18
C GLN A 119 -26.28 -28.11 -5.17
N GLY A 120 -25.91 -27.94 -3.90
CA GLY A 120 -26.26 -28.87 -2.83
C GLY A 120 -27.75 -28.89 -2.46
N TYR A 121 -28.43 -27.73 -2.54
CA TYR A 121 -29.86 -27.63 -2.22
C TYR A 121 -30.76 -28.24 -3.30
N TYR A 122 -30.52 -27.92 -4.58
CA TYR A 122 -31.35 -28.40 -5.68
C TYR A 122 -30.95 -29.79 -6.18
N GLY A 123 -29.66 -30.13 -6.14
CA GLY A 123 -29.12 -31.39 -6.65
C GLY A 123 -29.44 -31.65 -8.12
N GLY A 124 -29.21 -32.89 -8.56
CA GLY A 124 -29.61 -33.39 -9.88
C GLY A 124 -28.98 -32.60 -11.05
N TRP A 125 -29.81 -32.06 -11.94
CA TRP A 125 -29.35 -31.34 -13.13
C TRP A 125 -28.59 -30.04 -12.80
N VAL A 126 -28.93 -29.35 -11.71
CA VAL A 126 -28.25 -28.12 -11.29
C VAL A 126 -26.81 -28.43 -10.86
N ASP A 127 -26.63 -29.50 -10.09
CA ASP A 127 -25.33 -30.00 -9.67
C ASP A 127 -24.49 -30.49 -10.88
N LEU A 128 -25.10 -31.29 -11.77
CA LEU A 128 -24.41 -31.78 -12.97
C LEU A 128 -23.93 -30.65 -13.89
N LEU A 129 -24.77 -29.64 -14.15
CA LEU A 129 -24.38 -28.48 -14.96
C LEU A 129 -23.32 -27.63 -14.26
N GLY A 130 -23.46 -27.43 -12.95
CA GLY A 130 -22.49 -26.73 -12.12
C GLY A 130 -21.11 -27.38 -12.22
N GLN A 131 -21.01 -28.68 -11.95
CA GLN A 131 -19.76 -29.44 -12.04
C GLN A 131 -19.11 -29.32 -13.43
N ARG A 132 -19.87 -29.43 -14.52
CA ARG A 132 -19.33 -29.28 -15.89
C ARG A 132 -18.76 -27.89 -16.15
N LEU A 133 -19.43 -26.85 -15.64
CA LEU A 133 -18.92 -25.49 -15.72
C LEU A 133 -17.61 -25.36 -14.93
N LEU A 134 -17.56 -25.88 -13.69
CA LEU A 134 -16.36 -25.80 -12.85
C LEU A 134 -15.17 -26.56 -13.48
N GLU A 135 -15.40 -27.75 -14.08
CA GLU A 135 -14.37 -28.50 -14.79
C GLU A 135 -13.75 -27.65 -15.91
N VAL A 136 -14.58 -27.06 -16.78
CA VAL A 136 -14.12 -26.21 -17.89
C VAL A 136 -13.42 -24.96 -17.36
N TRP A 137 -13.99 -24.32 -16.34
CA TRP A 137 -13.46 -23.07 -15.77
C TRP A 137 -12.11 -23.29 -15.09
N SER A 138 -11.94 -24.39 -14.35
CA SER A 138 -10.68 -24.78 -13.71
C SER A 138 -9.59 -25.18 -14.70
N GLY A 139 -9.98 -25.58 -15.93
CA GLY A 139 -9.05 -25.89 -17.01
C GLY A 139 -8.41 -24.66 -17.65
N LEU A 140 -8.93 -23.45 -17.38
CA LEU A 140 -8.39 -22.20 -17.92
C LEU A 140 -7.13 -21.79 -17.14
N PRO A 141 -5.97 -21.64 -17.82
CA PRO A 141 -4.73 -21.37 -17.11
C PRO A 141 -4.60 -19.86 -16.80
N VAL A 142 -4.85 -19.52 -15.54
CA VAL A 142 -4.96 -18.13 -15.02
C VAL A 142 -3.79 -17.23 -15.41
N LEU A 143 -2.56 -17.76 -15.36
CA LEU A 143 -1.36 -17.00 -15.72
C LEU A 143 -1.40 -16.49 -17.18
N TYR A 144 -1.89 -17.30 -18.12
CA TYR A 144 -1.99 -16.87 -19.52
C TYR A 144 -3.06 -15.79 -19.70
N LEU A 145 -4.18 -15.89 -18.99
CA LEU A 145 -5.22 -14.86 -19.02
C LEU A 145 -4.70 -13.53 -18.47
N LEU A 146 -3.96 -13.57 -17.35
CA LEU A 146 -3.31 -12.37 -16.80
C LEU A 146 -2.35 -11.73 -17.80
N ILE A 147 -1.51 -12.53 -18.46
CA ILE A 147 -0.55 -12.04 -19.47
C ILE A 147 -1.31 -11.40 -20.64
N ILE A 148 -2.28 -12.10 -21.23
CA ILE A 148 -3.04 -11.61 -22.38
C ILE A 148 -3.78 -10.32 -22.01
N LEU A 149 -4.49 -10.28 -20.89
CA LEU A 149 -5.26 -9.12 -20.45
C LEU A 149 -4.37 -7.93 -20.09
N SER A 150 -3.20 -8.18 -19.49
CA SER A 150 -2.20 -7.12 -19.21
C SER A 150 -1.64 -6.48 -20.49
N GLY A 151 -1.71 -7.17 -21.62
CA GLY A 151 -1.32 -6.61 -22.92
C GLY A 151 -2.32 -5.58 -23.48
N PHE A 152 -3.56 -5.55 -23.00
CA PHE A 152 -4.58 -4.60 -23.42
C PHE A 152 -4.76 -3.42 -22.46
N VAL A 153 -4.59 -3.67 -21.16
CA VAL A 153 -4.82 -2.69 -20.09
C VAL A 153 -3.70 -2.84 -19.06
N GLU A 154 -3.15 -1.72 -18.59
CA GLU A 154 -2.18 -1.73 -17.50
C GLU A 154 -2.86 -2.24 -16.21
N PRO A 155 -2.41 -3.36 -15.62
CA PRO A 155 -3.10 -3.95 -14.48
C PRO A 155 -3.02 -3.04 -13.25
N ASP A 156 -4.17 -2.55 -12.80
CA ASP A 156 -4.29 -1.87 -11.52
C ASP A 156 -4.81 -2.82 -10.42
N PHE A 157 -4.92 -2.29 -9.20
CA PHE A 157 -5.39 -3.05 -8.04
C PHE A 157 -6.75 -3.73 -8.29
N TRP A 158 -7.70 -3.00 -8.87
CA TRP A 158 -9.08 -3.49 -9.06
C TRP A 158 -9.17 -4.51 -10.19
N TRP A 159 -8.39 -4.30 -11.25
CA TRP A 159 -8.29 -5.22 -12.38
C TRP A 159 -7.73 -6.57 -11.95
N LEU A 160 -6.61 -6.56 -11.22
CA LEU A 160 -6.01 -7.77 -10.67
C LEU A 160 -6.96 -8.46 -9.69
N LEU A 161 -7.59 -7.71 -8.80
CA LEU A 161 -8.56 -8.26 -7.84
C LEU A 161 -9.73 -8.94 -8.56
N GLY A 162 -10.29 -8.31 -9.59
CA GLY A 162 -11.42 -8.85 -10.35
C GLY A 162 -11.06 -10.14 -11.09
N ILE A 163 -9.93 -10.16 -11.81
CA ILE A 163 -9.47 -11.37 -12.49
C ILE A 163 -9.22 -12.48 -11.47
N MET A 164 -8.49 -12.20 -10.40
CA MET A 164 -8.21 -13.21 -9.37
C MET A 164 -9.50 -13.72 -8.72
N ALA A 165 -10.46 -12.84 -8.42
CA ALA A 165 -11.74 -13.21 -7.83
C ALA A 165 -12.58 -14.12 -8.73
N LEU A 166 -12.49 -13.97 -10.06
CA LEU A 166 -13.17 -14.83 -11.04
C LEU A 166 -12.65 -16.27 -11.09
N PHE A 167 -11.44 -16.54 -10.58
CA PHE A 167 -10.85 -17.88 -10.58
C PHE A 167 -10.66 -18.45 -9.17
N SER A 168 -10.41 -17.60 -8.18
CA SER A 168 -10.09 -18.02 -6.81
C SER A 168 -11.29 -18.53 -5.99
N TRP A 169 -12.53 -18.38 -6.49
CA TRP A 169 -13.73 -18.91 -5.82
C TRP A 169 -13.92 -20.42 -6.00
N LEU A 170 -13.13 -21.05 -6.87
CA LEU A 170 -13.13 -22.49 -7.11
C LEU A 170 -12.32 -23.29 -6.08
N THR A 171 -11.42 -22.63 -5.34
CA THR A 171 -10.46 -23.22 -4.40
C THR A 171 -10.84 -22.94 -2.97
#